data_AF-A0A9W5TZT8-F1
#
_entry.id   AF-A0A9W5TZT8-F1
#
_cell.length_a   1.000
_cell.length_b   1.000
_cell.length_c   1.000
_cell.angle_alpha   90.00
_cell.angle_beta   90.00
_cell.angle_gamma   90.00
#
_symmetry.space_group_name_H-M   'P 1'
#
loop_
_entity.id
_entity.type
_entity.pdbx_description
1 polymer ?
#
loop_
_entity_poly.entity_id
_entity_poly.type
_entity_poly.pdbx_seq_one_letter_code
_entity_poly.pdbx_strand_id
1 'polypeptide(L)'
;MKRGSTLFLKIAVVLIGIPVLALCIFLVPEIANYAADLYPDVAYMKYLVFIVMYAAAIPFYFALYQAFKLLSYIDKTQAFSQISVKALKNIKYCAVTISIVYVAGMPLLYLIAEIDDAPGIIVIGLIIIFASMVIAVFAAVLQRLLKEAITIKSENDLTV
;
A
#
# COMPACT_ATOMS: atom_id res chain seq x y z
N MET A 1 14.91 -8.70 23.85
CA MET A 1 14.99 -9.19 22.45
C MET A 1 16.31 -8.75 21.84
N LYS A 2 17.02 -9.64 21.13
CA LYS A 2 18.32 -9.33 20.52
C LYS A 2 18.16 -8.21 19.46
N ARG A 3 18.94 -7.14 19.57
CA ARG A 3 19.07 -6.09 18.54
C ARG A 3 19.41 -6.78 17.20
N GLY A 4 18.51 -6.73 16.22
CA GLY A 4 18.69 -7.37 14.91
C GLY A 4 17.58 -8.32 14.45
N SER A 5 16.58 -8.62 15.29
CA SER A 5 15.49 -9.55 14.95
C SER A 5 14.64 -9.12 13.74
N THR A 6 14.63 -7.84 13.37
CA THR A 6 13.81 -7.33 12.26
C THR A 6 14.61 -6.85 11.03
N LEU A 7 15.94 -6.99 11.04
CA LEU A 7 16.81 -6.48 9.97
C LEU A 7 16.42 -7.04 8.59
N PHE A 8 16.17 -8.36 8.53
CA PHE A 8 15.72 -9.02 7.31
C PHE A 8 14.43 -8.40 6.76
N LEU A 9 13.42 -8.18 7.62
CA LEU A 9 12.15 -7.58 7.22
C LEU A 9 12.33 -6.12 6.77
N LYS A 10 13.21 -5.36 7.42
CA LYS A 10 13.52 -3.98 7.03
C LYS A 10 14.15 -3.91 5.64
N ILE A 11 15.10 -4.82 5.35
CA ILE A 11 15.70 -4.95 4.02
C ILE A 11 14.63 -5.33 3.00
N ALA A 12 13.76 -6.30 3.30
CA ALA A 12 12.67 -6.68 2.42
C ALA A 12 11.72 -5.51 2.10
N VAL A 13 11.36 -4.68 3.09
CA VAL A 13 10.52 -3.49 2.89
C VAL A 13 11.18 -2.51 1.91
N VAL A 14 12.49 -2.27 2.03
CA VAL A 14 13.23 -1.40 1.11
C VAL A 14 13.31 -2.02 -0.28
N LEU A 15 13.61 -3.32 -0.37
CA LEU A 15 13.69 -4.06 -1.63
C LEU A 15 12.36 -4.08 -2.38
N ILE A 16 11.22 -4.12 -1.69
CA ILE A 16 9.89 -4.03 -2.31
C ILE A 16 9.64 -2.62 -2.89
N GLY A 17 10.15 -1.57 -2.25
CA GLY A 17 9.98 -0.20 -2.71
C GLY A 17 10.74 0.12 -4.01
N ILE A 18 11.92 -0.49 -4.22
CA ILE A 18 12.79 -0.16 -5.36
C ILE A 18 12.15 -0.51 -6.72
N PRO A 19 11.64 -1.74 -6.97
CA PRO A 19 10.98 -2.08 -8.23
C PRO A 19 9.77 -1.20 -8.50
N VAL A 20 8.95 -0.91 -7.47
CA VAL A 20 7.79 -0.04 -7.64
C VAL A 20 8.23 1.38 -8.03
N LEU A 21 9.37 1.86 -7.54
CA LEU A 21 9.90 3.16 -7.90
C LEU A 21 10.36 3.19 -9.35
N ALA A 22 11.06 2.15 -9.79
CA ALA A 22 11.45 1.98 -11.19
C ALA A 22 10.21 1.95 -12.11
N LEU A 23 9.17 1.20 -11.75
CA LEU A 23 7.91 1.18 -12.50
C LEU A 23 7.26 2.57 -12.55
N CYS A 24 7.26 3.30 -11.44
CA CYS A 24 6.72 4.66 -11.37
C CYS A 24 7.49 5.68 -12.24
N ILE A 25 8.80 5.51 -12.40
CA ILE A 25 9.66 6.44 -13.15
C ILE A 25 9.69 6.09 -14.64
N PHE A 26 9.80 4.80 -14.99
CA PHE A 26 10.01 4.37 -16.36
C PHE A 26 8.72 3.87 -17.02
N LEU A 27 7.95 3.00 -16.36
CA LEU A 27 6.80 2.35 -16.97
C LEU A 27 5.53 3.23 -16.97
N VAL A 28 5.26 3.95 -15.88
CA VAL A 28 4.04 4.79 -15.79
C VAL A 28 3.98 5.87 -16.88
N PRO A 29 5.07 6.59 -17.21
CA PRO A 29 5.07 7.51 -18.36
C PRO A 29 4.79 6.84 -19.70
N GLU A 30 5.32 5.65 -19.93
CA GLU A 30 5.06 4.89 -21.15
C GLU A 30 3.59 4.49 -21.26
N ILE A 31 2.99 3.95 -20.19
CA ILE A 31 1.56 3.61 -20.15
C ILE A 31 0.70 4.86 -20.39
N ALA A 32 1.07 5.99 -19.79
CA ALA A 32 0.28 7.23 -19.91
C ALA A 32 0.37 7.84 -21.33
N ASN A 33 1.53 7.78 -21.98
CA ASN A 33 1.67 8.19 -23.38
C ASN A 33 0.88 7.25 -24.28
N TYR A 34 1.05 5.94 -24.09
CA TYR A 34 0.36 4.93 -24.87
C TYR A 34 -1.18 5.05 -24.78
N ALA A 35 -1.72 5.26 -23.58
CA ALA A 35 -3.16 5.50 -23.39
C ALA A 35 -3.65 6.77 -24.12
N ALA A 36 -2.81 7.81 -24.21
CA ALA A 36 -3.16 9.04 -24.92
C ALA A 36 -3.15 8.84 -26.44
N ASP A 37 -2.25 8.00 -26.96
CA ASP A 37 -2.22 7.64 -28.38
C ASP A 37 -3.42 6.77 -28.78
N LEU A 38 -3.91 5.92 -27.87
CA LEU A 38 -5.14 5.14 -28.06
C LEU A 38 -6.41 6.00 -28.07
N TYR A 39 -6.43 7.10 -27.31
CA TYR A 39 -7.57 8.01 -27.19
C TYR A 39 -7.18 9.47 -27.50
N PRO A 40 -6.86 9.79 -28.77
CA PRO A 40 -6.36 11.11 -29.15
C PRO A 40 -7.39 12.24 -28.92
N ASP A 41 -8.68 11.92 -28.98
CA ASP A 41 -9.78 12.87 -28.74
C ASP A 41 -9.95 13.19 -27.25
N VAL A 42 -9.38 12.39 -26.35
CA VAL A 42 -9.45 12.59 -24.89
C VAL A 42 -8.17 13.28 -24.43
N ALA A 43 -8.13 14.61 -24.56
CA ALA A 43 -6.97 15.44 -24.22
C ALA A 43 -6.39 15.20 -22.81
N TYR A 44 -7.21 14.73 -21.87
CA TYR A 44 -6.80 14.49 -20.48
C TYR A 44 -6.40 13.04 -20.17
N MET A 45 -6.42 12.13 -21.15
CA MET A 45 -6.21 10.69 -20.92
C MET A 45 -4.88 10.39 -20.20
N LYS A 46 -3.80 11.00 -20.68
CA LYS A 46 -2.47 10.93 -20.05
C LYS A 46 -2.49 11.32 -18.58
N TYR A 47 -3.17 12.41 -18.24
CA TYR A 47 -3.27 12.91 -16.87
C TYR A 47 -4.13 12.00 -15.99
N LEU A 48 -5.20 11.40 -16.53
CA LEU A 48 -6.01 10.44 -15.80
C LEU A 48 -5.20 9.20 -15.40
N VAL A 49 -4.38 8.67 -16.30
CA VAL A 49 -3.46 7.55 -15.99
C VAL A 49 -2.47 7.94 -14.89
N PHE A 50 -1.86 9.12 -15.00
CA PHE A 50 -0.96 9.62 -13.95
C PHE A 50 -1.65 9.78 -12.60
N ILE A 51 -2.87 10.31 -12.57
CA ILE A 51 -3.65 10.44 -11.35
C ILE A 51 -3.86 9.08 -10.71
N VAL A 52 -4.36 8.08 -11.44
CA VAL A 52 -4.63 6.75 -10.87
C VAL A 52 -3.34 6.11 -10.34
N MET A 53 -2.27 6.09 -11.15
CA MET A 53 -1.03 5.40 -10.80
C MET A 53 -0.28 6.08 -9.67
N TYR A 54 -0.10 7.41 -9.72
CA TYR A 54 0.64 8.13 -8.68
C TYR A 54 -0.19 8.37 -7.41
N ALA A 55 -1.52 8.52 -7.49
CA ALA A 55 -2.36 8.60 -6.30
C ALA A 55 -2.35 7.29 -5.50
N ALA A 56 -2.11 6.14 -6.14
CA ALA A 56 -1.88 4.87 -5.43
C ALA A 56 -0.43 4.71 -4.94
N ALA A 57 0.56 5.23 -5.67
CA ALA A 57 1.96 5.15 -5.28
C ALA A 57 2.25 5.87 -3.95
N ILE A 58 1.64 7.04 -3.73
CA ILE A 58 1.82 7.83 -2.49
C ILE A 58 1.45 7.03 -1.22
N PRO A 59 0.23 6.49 -1.06
CA PRO A 59 -0.12 5.68 0.10
C PRO A 59 0.67 4.38 0.17
N PHE A 60 1.11 3.81 -0.96
CA PHE A 60 2.00 2.64 -0.96
C PHE A 60 3.33 2.94 -0.27
N TYR A 61 4.04 4.01 -0.66
CA TYR A 61 5.31 4.38 0.00
C TYR A 61 5.10 4.80 1.45
N PHE A 62 3.99 5.48 1.75
CA PHE A 62 3.67 5.79 3.14
C PHE A 62 3.43 4.52 3.97
N ALA A 63 2.78 3.49 3.41
CA ALA A 63 2.63 2.21 4.08
C ALA A 63 3.98 1.51 4.33
N LEU A 64 4.89 1.51 3.36
CA LEU A 64 6.25 0.98 3.54
C LEU A 64 7.01 1.72 4.65
N TYR A 65 6.91 3.05 4.68
CA TYR A 65 7.49 3.85 5.75
C TYR A 65 6.92 3.48 7.13
N GLN A 66 5.59 3.31 7.24
CA GLN A 66 4.97 2.89 8.49
C GLN A 66 5.35 1.47 8.90
N ALA A 67 5.49 0.55 7.94
CA ALA A 67 5.98 -0.81 8.19
C ALA A 67 7.42 -0.77 8.74
N PHE A 68 8.30 0.04 8.14
CA PHE A 68 9.67 0.23 8.62
C PHE A 68 9.71 0.81 10.04
N LYS A 69 8.84 1.79 10.35
CA LYS A 69 8.69 2.32 11.71
C LYS A 69 8.23 1.26 12.69
N LEU A 70 7.24 0.45 12.33
CA LEU A 70 6.72 -0.63 13.18
C LEU A 70 7.84 -1.63 13.52
N LEU A 71 8.64 -2.05 12.53
CA LEU A 71 9.80 -2.91 12.74
C LEU A 71 10.84 -2.24 13.66
N SER A 72 11.03 -0.93 13.52
CA SER A 72 11.93 -0.16 14.39
C SER A 72 11.41 -0.04 15.83
N TYR A 73 10.09 0.02 16.03
CA TYR A 73 9.50 -0.03 17.37
C TYR A 73 9.70 -1.40 18.02
N ILE A 74 9.62 -2.48 17.25
CA ILE A 74 9.91 -3.83 17.73
C ILE A 74 11.37 -3.94 18.21
N ASP A 75 12.33 -3.45 17.42
CA ASP A 75 13.75 -3.45 17.82
C ASP A 75 14.01 -2.62 19.09
N LYS A 76 13.23 -1.56 19.31
CA LYS A 76 13.29 -0.69 20.50
C LYS A 76 12.46 -1.21 21.67
N THR A 77 11.96 -2.45 21.62
CA THR A 77 11.08 -3.06 22.64
C THR A 77 9.78 -2.26 22.89
N GLN A 78 9.37 -1.43 21.94
CA GLN A 78 8.15 -0.62 21.95
C GLN A 78 7.03 -1.25 21.09
N ALA A 79 7.09 -2.56 20.83
CA ALA A 79 6.10 -3.26 20.02
C ALA A 79 4.67 -3.09 20.58
N PHE A 80 4.49 -3.29 21.89
CA PHE A 80 3.23 -3.11 22.60
C PHE A 80 3.06 -1.66 23.08
N SER A 81 2.87 -0.74 22.12
CA SER A 81 2.69 0.68 22.41
C SER A 81 1.66 1.32 21.48
N GLN A 82 1.11 2.47 21.91
CA GLN A 82 0.14 3.23 21.11
C GLN A 82 0.74 3.72 19.78
N ILE A 83 2.05 3.94 19.71
CA ILE A 83 2.74 4.33 18.46
C ILE A 83 2.76 3.17 17.43
N SER A 84 2.87 1.92 17.89
CA SER A 84 2.78 0.73 17.04
C SER A 84 1.35 0.51 16.54
N VAL A 85 0.34 0.71 17.40
CA VAL A 85 -1.09 0.70 17.01
C VAL A 85 -1.37 1.77 15.95
N LYS A 86 -0.81 2.98 16.12
CA LYS A 86 -0.94 4.07 15.15
C LYS A 86 -0.27 3.73 13.81
N ALA A 87 0.89 3.07 13.81
CA ALA A 87 1.54 2.62 12.58
C ALA A 87 0.65 1.62 11.82
N LEU A 88 0.08 0.61 12.50
CA LEU A 88 -0.85 -0.35 11.90
C LEU A 88 -2.13 0.33 11.38
N LYS A 89 -2.69 1.28 12.12
CA LYS A 89 -3.84 2.09 11.69
C LYS A 89 -3.55 2.83 10.38
N ASN A 90 -2.35 3.39 10.25
CA ASN A 90 -1.94 4.10 9.05
C ASN A 90 -1.73 3.14 7.86
N ILE A 91 -1.08 1.98 8.07
CA ILE A 91 -0.94 0.94 7.02
C ILE A 91 -2.31 0.51 6.51
N LYS A 92 -3.26 0.25 7.41
CA LYS A 92 -4.65 -0.07 7.04
C LYS A 92 -5.26 1.01 6.15
N TYR A 93 -5.18 2.28 6.54
CA TYR A 93 -5.76 3.36 5.74
C TYR A 93 -5.09 3.51 4.38
N CYS A 94 -3.77 3.37 4.29
CA CYS A 94 -3.09 3.34 3.00
C CYS A 94 -3.62 2.24 2.09
N ALA A 95 -3.76 1.03 2.62
CA ALA A 95 -4.26 -0.11 1.85
C ALA A 95 -5.72 0.10 1.39
N VAL A 96 -6.57 0.68 2.25
CA VAL A 96 -7.94 1.10 1.87
C VAL A 96 -7.91 2.17 0.78
N THR A 97 -7.06 3.18 0.90
CA THR A 97 -6.92 4.24 -0.11
C THR A 97 -6.49 3.68 -1.46
N ILE A 98 -5.49 2.80 -1.50
CA ILE A 98 -5.03 2.15 -2.74
C ILE A 98 -6.20 1.39 -3.39
N SER A 99 -6.94 0.61 -2.59
CA SER A 99 -8.11 -0.13 -3.07
C SER A 99 -9.16 0.82 -3.68
N ILE A 100 -9.50 1.91 -3.00
CA ILE A 100 -10.45 2.92 -3.49
C ILE A 100 -9.96 3.58 -4.78
N VAL A 101 -8.67 3.97 -4.85
CA VAL A 101 -8.09 4.60 -6.04
C VAL A 101 -8.20 3.68 -7.25
N TYR A 102 -7.87 2.40 -7.11
CA TYR A 102 -7.98 1.45 -8.22
C TYR A 102 -9.43 1.09 -8.57
N VAL A 103 -10.35 1.02 -7.58
CA VAL A 103 -11.79 0.88 -7.86
C VAL A 103 -12.30 2.08 -8.65
N ALA A 104 -11.94 3.30 -8.27
CA ALA A 104 -12.31 4.51 -9.00
C ALA A 104 -11.62 4.61 -10.38
N GLY A 105 -10.43 4.04 -10.51
CA GLY A 105 -9.68 3.94 -11.77
C GLY A 105 -10.14 2.80 -12.68
N MET A 106 -10.99 1.88 -12.23
CA MET A 106 -11.45 0.74 -13.05
C MET A 106 -12.11 1.14 -14.37
N PRO A 107 -13.00 2.15 -14.42
CA PRO A 107 -13.56 2.62 -15.70
C PRO A 107 -12.48 3.03 -16.71
N LEU A 108 -11.42 3.69 -16.24
CA LEU A 108 -10.29 4.08 -17.07
C LEU A 108 -9.53 2.84 -17.59
N LEU A 109 -9.23 1.89 -16.70
CA LEU A 109 -8.55 0.64 -17.07
C LEU A 109 -9.37 -0.21 -18.03
N TYR A 110 -10.70 -0.22 -17.88
CA TYR A 110 -11.61 -0.92 -18.77
C TYR A 110 -11.58 -0.33 -20.19
N LEU A 111 -11.64 1.00 -20.33
CA LEU A 111 -11.54 1.67 -21.62
C LEU A 111 -10.23 1.36 -22.35
N ILE A 112 -9.11 1.34 -21.62
CA ILE A 112 -7.80 1.00 -22.19
C ILE A 112 -7.74 -0.48 -22.58
N ALA A 113 -8.30 -1.38 -21.75
CA ALA A 113 -8.31 -2.81 -22.03
C ALA A 113 -9.18 -3.18 -23.25
N GLU A 114 -10.32 -2.51 -23.42
CA GLU A 114 -11.25 -2.78 -24.53
C GLU A 114 -10.68 -2.33 -25.88
N ILE A 115 -10.03 -1.16 -25.94
CA ILE A 115 -9.50 -0.62 -27.20
C ILE A 115 -8.27 -1.38 -27.71
N ASP A 116 -7.45 -1.90 -26.79
CA ASP A 116 -6.22 -2.63 -27.09
C ASP A 116 -6.42 -4.16 -27.15
N ASP A 117 -7.66 -4.62 -27.01
CA ASP A 117 -8.02 -6.05 -26.91
C ASP A 117 -7.16 -6.79 -25.85
N ALA A 118 -6.88 -6.10 -24.74
CA ALA A 118 -5.95 -6.50 -23.70
C ALA A 118 -6.67 -6.68 -22.34
N PRO A 119 -7.50 -7.73 -22.18
CA PRO A 119 -8.30 -7.93 -20.97
C PRO A 119 -7.47 -8.15 -19.70
N GLY A 120 -6.19 -8.50 -19.83
CA GLY A 120 -5.26 -8.69 -18.72
C GLY A 120 -5.07 -7.44 -17.84
N ILE A 121 -5.27 -6.24 -18.39
CA ILE A 121 -5.14 -4.97 -17.64
C ILE A 121 -6.19 -4.90 -16.51
N ILE A 122 -7.42 -5.33 -16.77
CA ILE A 122 -8.49 -5.38 -15.78
C ILE A 122 -8.13 -6.35 -14.65
N VAL A 123 -7.59 -7.52 -15.01
CA VAL A 123 -7.18 -8.55 -14.05
C VAL A 123 -6.08 -8.02 -13.12
N ILE A 124 -5.10 -7.28 -13.66
CA ILE A 124 -4.05 -6.64 -12.85
C ILE A 124 -4.67 -5.65 -11.85
N GLY A 125 -5.60 -4.79 -12.31
CA GLY A 125 -6.32 -3.86 -11.43
C GLY A 125 -7.08 -4.59 -10.31
N LEU A 126 -7.75 -5.70 -10.62
CA LEU A 126 -8.49 -6.51 -9.65
C LEU A 126 -7.55 -7.16 -8.62
N ILE A 127 -6.40 -7.66 -9.06
CA ILE A 127 -5.38 -8.21 -8.15
C ILE A 127 -4.90 -7.13 -7.18
N ILE A 128 -4.65 -5.92 -7.64
CA ILE A 128 -4.20 -4.81 -6.77
C ILE A 128 -5.28 -4.43 -5.76
N ILE A 129 -6.55 -4.33 -6.19
CA ILE A 129 -7.68 -4.06 -5.29
C ILE A 129 -7.79 -5.14 -4.23
N PHE A 130 -7.75 -6.42 -4.63
CA PHE A 130 -7.90 -7.55 -3.74
C PHE A 130 -6.74 -7.64 -2.74
N ALA A 131 -5.49 -7.55 -3.22
CA ALA A 131 -4.30 -7.57 -2.37
C ALA A 131 -4.33 -6.42 -1.34
N SER A 132 -4.73 -5.23 -1.76
CA SER A 132 -4.87 -4.07 -0.86
C SER A 132 -5.97 -4.27 0.18
N MET A 133 -7.09 -4.88 -0.20
CA MET A 133 -8.16 -5.23 0.74
C MET A 133 -7.69 -6.26 1.78
N VAL A 134 -6.97 -7.30 1.36
CA VAL A 134 -6.39 -8.30 2.27
C VAL A 134 -5.44 -7.65 3.27
N ILE A 135 -4.54 -6.77 2.80
CA ILE A 135 -3.63 -6.01 3.67
C ILE A 135 -4.40 -5.12 4.65
N ALA A 136 -5.46 -4.44 4.20
CA ALA A 136 -6.29 -3.59 5.06
C ALA A 136 -6.96 -4.40 6.17
N VAL A 137 -7.57 -5.54 5.84
CA VAL A 137 -8.22 -6.43 6.81
C VAL A 137 -7.19 -6.99 7.80
N PHE A 138 -6.06 -7.48 7.30
CA PHE A 138 -4.99 -8.01 8.14
C PHE A 138 -4.44 -6.95 9.11
N ALA A 139 -4.15 -5.75 8.61
CA ALA A 139 -3.70 -4.64 9.44
C ALA A 139 -4.76 -4.23 10.48
N ALA A 140 -6.05 -4.28 10.15
CA ALA A 140 -7.13 -4.01 11.10
C ALA A 140 -7.19 -5.05 12.23
N VAL A 141 -7.05 -6.34 11.88
CA VAL A 141 -7.00 -7.43 12.87
C VAL A 141 -5.80 -7.26 13.79
N LEU A 142 -4.60 -7.05 13.24
CA LEU A 142 -3.39 -6.80 14.05
C LEU A 142 -3.52 -5.54 14.91
N GLN A 143 -4.12 -4.46 14.37
CA GLN A 143 -4.36 -3.24 15.13
C GLN A 143 -5.23 -3.50 16.36
N ARG A 144 -6.30 -4.30 16.23
CA ARG A 144 -7.20 -4.67 17.33
C ARG A 144 -6.49 -5.55 18.35
N LEU A 145 -5.85 -6.63 17.90
CA LEU A 145 -5.14 -7.58 18.78
C LEU A 145 -4.03 -6.89 19.57
N LEU A 146 -3.27 -6.00 18.92
CA LEU A 146 -2.22 -5.25 19.60
C LEU A 146 -2.79 -4.30 20.65
N LYS A 147 -3.94 -3.68 20.38
CA LYS A 147 -4.62 -2.82 21.36
C LYS A 147 -5.09 -3.61 22.57
N GLU A 148 -5.70 -4.77 22.37
CA GLU A 148 -6.12 -5.68 23.45
C GLU A 148 -4.90 -6.14 24.28
N ALA A 149 -3.81 -6.53 23.63
CA ALA A 149 -2.57 -6.92 24.32
C ALA A 149 -1.95 -5.79 25.15
N ILE A 150 -2.04 -4.53 24.69
CA ILE A 150 -1.59 -3.37 25.47
C ILE A 150 -2.45 -3.17 26.71
N THR A 151 -3.77 -3.32 26.60
CA THR A 151 -4.68 -3.22 27.75
C THR A 151 -4.36 -4.30 28.80
N ILE A 152 -4.23 -5.55 28.38
CA ILE A 152 -3.89 -6.68 29.28
C ILE A 152 -2.55 -6.43 29.98
N LYS A 153 -1.53 -5.98 29.24
CA LYS A 153 -0.23 -5.65 29.83
C LYS A 153 -0.34 -4.53 30.87
N SER A 154 -1.09 -3.47 30.55
CA SER A 154 -1.28 -2.34 31.47
C SER A 154 -2.02 -2.74 32.74
N GLU A 155 -2.98 -3.65 32.67
CA GLU A 155 -3.69 -4.17 33.84
C GLU A 155 -2.75 -5.00 34.72
N ASN A 156 -1.97 -5.91 34.11
CA ASN A 156 -0.99 -6.73 34.82
C ASN A 156 0.10 -5.89 35.52
N ASP A 157 0.59 -4.83 34.85
CA ASP A 157 1.58 -3.91 35.41
C ASP A 157 1.03 -3.06 36.59
N LEU A 158 -0.30 -2.97 36.77
CA LEU A 158 -0.96 -2.22 37.86
C LEU A 158 -1.33 -3.10 39.07
N THR A 159 -1.37 -4.42 38.91
CA THR A 159 -1.79 -5.37 39.97
C THR A 159 -0.64 -6.05 40.70
N VAL A 160 0.59 -5.96 40.19
CA VAL A 160 1.80 -6.57 40.77
C VAL A 160 2.60 -5.54 41.57
#